data_AF-A0A1W9MM56-F1
#
_entry.id   AF-A0A1W9MM56-F1
#
_cell.length_a   1.000
_cell.length_b   1.000
_cell.length_c   1.000
_cell.angle_alpha   90.00
_cell.angle_beta   90.00
_cell.angle_gamma   90.00
#
_symmetry.space_group_name_H-M   'P 1'
#
loop_
_entity.id
_entity.type
_entity.pdbx_description
1 polymer ?
#
loop_
_entity_poly.entity_id
_entity_poly.type
_entity_poly.pdbx_seq_one_letter_code
_entity_poly.pdbx_strand_id
1 'polypeptide(L)'
;MKLLSRWHIAAKLLTVNLLILLIFCGVIGTVFVSFSKIETFMTGIVKKDVADIVENARIGREISTIFTDTSHLINIFIEQEEGLKNEGERLIKSAAALSAKGSDNHISKTCQEFAAELQILIKQGETIQNISQEVKKTDAELNSSLIEFSDMIAKTSVMVMMEGRDVSGLERIGLDIPWYREKFLRISMLVRNLTNEHLHVSKAEKEGDGKIMQIFLLLSEIKVRLRPVSESEPDIVSFGKKFAETILRYEKAIDDFQIKLKEFQHQLNILDDRQRLVLGAMEAADKEVVKNTESIQERIQERMNLSEKVILMLSFVIFIVLILITYSVSLMLKPLKTIIAGLTESYKHFLSVSEQIAASGQSLAEGASEQAASTEETSSALEEVSSMSGQNADYAKKADDLGKETGQLINKADISIGQLTRSIEEITVASQETFKIIRQIEGIAFQTNLLALNAAIEAARAGEAGAGFAVVADEVRSLAIRAGQAAKNTGEIIEKTVSKIRSGSEIVTVTRQTFSDVAQNAVEIGNWVTKISEASGEQFERIEQISKSLGEINRITQQNAADSQHSASASEEMNTQAKQMKVFVDELAKIIGGKNYGSNDTKSLSKKYNSRCRVDKAKRVHLYETENR
;
A
#
# COMPACT_ATOMS: atom_id res chain seq x y z
N MET A 1 -19.14 -4.61 4.69
CA MET A 1 -17.90 -4.22 5.41
C MET A 1 -17.42 -5.25 6.45
N LYS A 2 -18.28 -5.86 7.29
CA LYS A 2 -17.87 -6.93 8.25
C LYS A 2 -17.41 -8.26 7.61
N LEU A 3 -17.84 -8.57 6.39
CA LEU A 3 -17.45 -9.80 5.68
C LEU A 3 -15.99 -9.82 5.22
N LEU A 4 -15.41 -8.65 4.90
CA LEU A 4 -14.03 -8.54 4.41
C LEU A 4 -12.98 -8.69 5.52
N SER A 5 -13.31 -8.42 6.80
CA SER A 5 -12.31 -8.52 7.88
C SER A 5 -11.84 -9.96 8.09
N ARG A 6 -12.72 -10.96 7.82
CA ARG A 6 -12.47 -12.39 7.95
C ARG A 6 -11.65 -13.02 6.82
N TRP A 7 -11.40 -12.29 5.73
CA TRP A 7 -10.67 -12.83 4.59
C TRP A 7 -9.16 -12.88 4.84
N HIS A 8 -8.50 -13.93 4.35
CA HIS A 8 -7.03 -14.03 4.33
C HIS A 8 -6.40 -12.87 3.55
N ILE A 9 -5.17 -12.51 3.91
CA ILE A 9 -4.42 -11.40 3.27
C ILE A 9 -4.34 -11.61 1.75
N ALA A 10 -4.09 -12.84 1.28
CA ALA A 10 -4.07 -13.16 -0.14
C ALA A 10 -5.40 -12.86 -0.85
N ALA A 11 -6.54 -13.23 -0.23
CA ALA A 11 -7.86 -12.98 -0.79
C ALA A 11 -8.18 -11.48 -0.83
N LYS A 12 -7.78 -10.73 0.20
CA LYS A 12 -7.89 -9.26 0.23
C LYS A 12 -7.04 -8.61 -0.87
N LEU A 13 -5.82 -9.11 -1.12
CA LEU A 13 -4.92 -8.58 -2.15
C LEU A 13 -5.45 -8.86 -3.56
N LEU A 14 -6.02 -10.05 -3.76
CA LEU A 14 -6.70 -10.42 -5.00
C LEU A 14 -7.95 -9.56 -5.23
N THR A 15 -8.74 -9.27 -4.19
CA THR A 15 -9.87 -8.34 -4.33
C THR A 15 -9.41 -6.94 -4.73
N VAL A 16 -8.31 -6.43 -4.18
CA VAL A 16 -7.76 -5.12 -4.57
C VAL A 16 -7.32 -5.14 -6.03
N ASN A 17 -6.58 -6.15 -6.48
CA ASN A 17 -6.15 -6.27 -7.86
C ASN A 17 -7.33 -6.39 -8.85
N LEU A 18 -8.34 -7.20 -8.53
CA LEU A 18 -9.51 -7.39 -9.37
C LEU A 18 -10.33 -6.10 -9.49
N LEU A 19 -10.37 -5.32 -8.40
CA LEU A 19 -11.07 -4.05 -8.34
C LEU A 19 -10.32 -2.95 -9.13
N ILE A 20 -8.99 -2.93 -9.11
CA ILE A 20 -8.15 -2.08 -9.99
C ILE A 20 -8.39 -2.44 -11.47
N LEU A 21 -8.44 -3.73 -11.81
CA LEU A 21 -8.65 -4.20 -13.18
C LEU A 21 -10.04 -3.81 -13.70
N LEU A 22 -11.07 -3.91 -12.85
CA LEU A 22 -12.43 -3.43 -13.17
C LEU A 22 -12.49 -1.92 -13.42
N ILE A 23 -11.74 -1.10 -12.66
CA ILE A 23 -11.64 0.34 -12.94
C ILE A 23 -11.06 0.56 -14.34
N PHE A 24 -9.95 -0.10 -14.66
CA PHE A 24 -9.24 0.12 -15.92
C PHE A 24 -10.12 -0.27 -17.12
N CYS A 25 -10.81 -1.41 -17.03
CA CYS A 25 -11.80 -1.83 -18.03
C CYS A 25 -12.98 -0.85 -18.13
N GLY A 26 -13.49 -0.36 -16.99
CA GLY A 26 -14.59 0.60 -16.95
C GLY A 26 -14.25 1.95 -17.59
N VAL A 27 -13.06 2.47 -17.31
CA VAL A 27 -12.54 3.73 -17.90
C VAL A 27 -12.34 3.57 -19.40
N ILE A 28 -11.70 2.49 -19.86
CA ILE A 28 -11.48 2.26 -21.29
C ILE A 28 -12.81 2.12 -22.04
N GLY A 29 -13.74 1.32 -21.50
CA GLY A 29 -15.05 1.12 -22.12
C GLY A 29 -15.88 2.40 -22.24
N THR A 30 -15.85 3.26 -21.21
CA THR A 30 -16.62 4.51 -21.21
C THR A 30 -16.03 5.58 -22.14
N VAL A 31 -14.70 5.68 -22.21
CA VAL A 31 -14.03 6.56 -23.18
C VAL A 31 -14.37 6.12 -24.61
N PHE A 32 -14.29 4.81 -24.89
CA PHE A 32 -14.59 4.26 -26.21
C PHE A 32 -16.05 4.49 -26.65
N VAL A 33 -17.02 4.19 -25.77
CA VAL A 33 -18.45 4.39 -26.07
C VAL A 33 -18.80 5.87 -26.24
N SER A 34 -18.20 6.75 -25.44
CA SER A 34 -18.42 8.20 -25.56
C SER A 34 -17.89 8.72 -26.90
N PHE A 35 -16.69 8.29 -27.30
CA PHE A 35 -16.08 8.74 -28.57
C PHE A 35 -16.86 8.25 -29.79
N SER A 36 -17.27 6.98 -29.80
CA SER A 36 -18.06 6.38 -30.88
C SER A 36 -19.42 7.05 -31.09
N LYS A 37 -20.10 7.45 -29.99
CA LYS A 37 -21.37 8.19 -30.08
C LYS A 37 -21.21 9.60 -30.62
N ILE A 38 -20.13 10.30 -30.26
CA ILE A 38 -19.82 11.64 -30.75
C ILE A 38 -19.52 11.60 -32.26
N GLU A 39 -18.73 10.62 -32.70
CA GLU A 39 -18.37 10.43 -34.11
C GLU A 39 -19.59 10.19 -35.01
N THR A 40 -20.49 9.29 -34.58
CA THR A 40 -21.72 8.97 -35.33
C THR A 40 -22.62 10.20 -35.46
N PHE A 41 -22.70 11.03 -34.42
CA PHE A 41 -23.53 12.23 -34.40
C PHE A 41 -22.95 13.36 -35.28
N MET A 42 -21.64 13.62 -35.19
CA MET A 42 -20.97 14.65 -36.00
C MET A 42 -21.05 14.35 -37.51
N THR A 43 -20.93 13.08 -37.88
CA THR A 43 -20.98 12.67 -39.30
C THR A 43 -22.37 12.86 -39.92
N GLY A 44 -23.44 12.77 -39.12
CA GLY A 44 -24.82 12.95 -39.58
C GLY A 44 -25.19 14.41 -39.86
N ILE A 45 -24.82 15.33 -38.97
CA ILE A 45 -25.14 16.77 -39.09
C ILE A 45 -24.35 17.43 -40.21
N VAL A 46 -23.04 17.13 -40.32
CA VAL A 46 -22.17 17.82 -41.27
C VAL A 46 -22.49 17.49 -42.73
N LYS A 47 -23.03 16.30 -43.03
CA LYS A 47 -23.15 15.82 -44.42
C LYS A 47 -24.44 16.24 -45.12
N LYS A 48 -25.54 16.40 -44.38
CA LYS A 48 -26.86 16.71 -44.96
C LYS A 48 -27.15 18.20 -44.90
N ASP A 49 -26.97 18.81 -43.73
CA ASP A 49 -27.47 20.16 -43.49
C ASP A 49 -26.55 21.24 -44.07
N VAL A 50 -25.23 20.99 -44.15
CA VAL A 50 -24.27 21.88 -44.84
C VAL A 50 -24.49 21.85 -46.37
N ALA A 51 -24.89 20.70 -46.92
CA ALA A 51 -25.18 20.59 -48.35
C ALA A 51 -26.41 21.43 -48.74
N ASP A 52 -27.45 21.42 -47.91
CA ASP A 52 -28.67 22.22 -48.12
C ASP A 52 -28.40 23.74 -47.99
N ILE A 53 -27.53 24.15 -47.05
CA ILE A 53 -27.11 25.56 -46.91
C ILE A 53 -26.33 26.05 -48.14
N VAL A 54 -25.39 25.24 -48.65
CA VAL A 54 -24.54 25.61 -49.81
C VAL A 54 -25.37 25.72 -51.09
N GLU A 55 -26.35 24.83 -51.29
CA GLU A 55 -27.18 24.83 -52.50
C GLU A 55 -28.14 26.02 -52.53
N ASN A 56 -28.79 26.37 -51.41
CA ASN A 56 -29.67 27.55 -51.33
C ASN A 56 -28.92 28.86 -51.62
N ALA A 57 -27.70 29.02 -51.09
CA ALA A 57 -26.86 30.18 -51.35
C ALA A 57 -26.39 30.29 -52.82
N ARG A 58 -26.30 29.16 -53.52
CA ARG A 58 -25.99 29.14 -54.96
C ARG A 58 -27.20 29.57 -55.80
N ILE A 59 -28.37 29.01 -55.52
CA ILE A 59 -29.62 29.35 -56.23
C ILE A 59 -29.89 30.86 -56.14
N GLY A 60 -29.65 31.47 -54.97
CA GLY A 60 -29.86 32.91 -54.81
C GLY A 60 -28.96 33.82 -55.63
N ARG A 61 -27.70 33.42 -55.87
CA ARG A 61 -26.80 34.17 -56.76
C ARG A 61 -27.26 34.10 -58.22
N GLU A 62 -27.67 32.90 -58.68
CA GLU A 62 -28.13 32.70 -60.05
C GLU A 62 -29.44 33.47 -60.33
N ILE A 63 -30.38 33.56 -59.37
CA ILE A 63 -31.60 34.40 -59.46
C ILE A 63 -31.26 35.89 -59.62
N SER A 64 -30.33 36.40 -58.80
CA SER A 64 -29.92 37.80 -58.86
C SER A 64 -29.33 38.20 -60.22
N THR A 65 -28.56 37.29 -60.86
CA THR A 65 -28.05 37.50 -62.22
C THR A 65 -29.17 37.57 -63.25
N ILE A 66 -30.18 36.69 -63.17
CA ILE A 66 -31.32 36.68 -64.09
C ILE A 66 -32.11 38.00 -64.01
N PHE A 67 -32.34 38.54 -62.80
CA PHE A 67 -33.03 39.82 -62.66
C PHE A 67 -32.24 41.00 -63.23
N THR A 68 -30.92 41.00 -63.02
CA THR A 68 -30.05 42.03 -63.60
C THR A 68 -30.09 42.00 -65.13
N ASP A 69 -29.98 40.81 -65.72
CA ASP A 69 -30.10 40.63 -67.17
C ASP A 69 -31.49 41.05 -67.67
N THR A 70 -32.55 40.81 -66.89
CA THR A 70 -33.94 41.18 -67.28
C THR A 70 -34.08 42.69 -67.39
N SER A 71 -33.52 43.43 -66.43
CA SER A 71 -33.47 44.90 -66.50
C SER A 71 -32.66 45.39 -67.71
N HIS A 72 -31.58 44.69 -68.07
CA HIS A 72 -30.79 45.02 -69.26
C HIS A 72 -31.61 44.81 -70.56
N LEU A 73 -32.41 43.75 -70.65
CA LEU A 73 -33.25 43.49 -71.81
C LEU A 73 -34.30 44.60 -72.04
N ILE A 74 -34.89 45.12 -70.96
CA ILE A 74 -35.83 46.25 -71.04
C ILE A 74 -35.14 47.50 -71.59
N ASN A 75 -33.88 47.76 -71.24
CA ASN A 75 -33.12 48.89 -71.80
C ASN A 75 -32.80 48.72 -73.29
N ILE A 76 -32.43 47.51 -73.74
CA ILE A 76 -32.21 47.21 -75.17
C ILE A 76 -33.47 47.53 -76.00
N PHE A 77 -34.65 47.27 -75.44
CA PHE A 77 -35.92 47.60 -76.10
C PHE A 77 -36.13 49.11 -76.27
N ILE A 78 -35.73 49.93 -75.29
CA ILE A 78 -35.89 51.39 -75.32
C ILE A 78 -35.01 52.02 -76.40
N GLU A 79 -33.79 51.51 -76.60
CA GLU A 79 -32.80 52.11 -77.50
C GLU A 79 -32.99 51.73 -78.98
N GLN A 80 -33.99 50.91 -79.31
CA GLN A 80 -34.32 50.44 -80.67
C GLN A 80 -33.14 49.75 -81.40
N GLU A 81 -32.27 49.06 -80.66
CA GLU A 81 -31.15 48.30 -81.23
C GLU A 81 -31.60 46.89 -81.70
N GLU A 82 -30.97 46.37 -82.76
CA GLU A 82 -31.16 44.98 -83.22
C GLU A 82 -30.56 44.00 -82.20
N GLY A 83 -31.36 43.51 -81.25
CA GLY A 83 -30.86 42.55 -80.27
C GLY A 83 -31.89 41.89 -79.34
N LEU A 84 -33.13 42.39 -79.30
CA LEU A 84 -34.16 41.97 -78.34
C LEU A 84 -34.41 40.45 -78.34
N LYS A 85 -34.44 39.83 -79.52
CA LYS A 85 -34.75 38.40 -79.66
C LYS A 85 -33.64 37.50 -79.12
N ASN A 86 -32.39 37.78 -79.47
CA ASN A 86 -31.25 36.94 -79.08
C ASN A 86 -30.99 37.01 -77.57
N GLU A 87 -31.07 38.20 -77.00
CA GLU A 87 -30.87 38.38 -75.56
C GLU A 87 -32.06 37.83 -74.75
N GLY A 88 -33.29 37.96 -75.27
CA GLY A 88 -34.48 37.38 -74.67
C GLY A 88 -34.49 35.86 -74.64
N GLU A 89 -34.10 35.19 -75.72
CA GLU A 89 -33.99 33.74 -75.74
C GLU A 89 -32.92 33.20 -74.78
N ARG A 90 -31.80 33.93 -74.61
CA ARG A 90 -30.76 33.58 -73.62
C ARG A 90 -31.33 33.62 -72.20
N LEU A 91 -32.08 34.67 -71.90
CA LEU A 91 -32.62 34.93 -70.57
C LEU A 91 -33.70 33.92 -70.18
N ILE A 92 -34.58 33.56 -71.11
CA ILE A 92 -35.57 32.48 -70.93
C ILE A 92 -34.88 31.15 -70.62
N LYS A 93 -33.81 30.80 -71.34
CA LYS A 93 -33.04 29.56 -71.07
C LYS A 93 -32.40 29.56 -69.69
N SER A 94 -31.83 30.69 -69.27
CA SER A 94 -31.27 30.83 -67.92
C SER A 94 -32.34 30.70 -66.83
N ALA A 95 -33.50 31.34 -67.00
CA ALA A 95 -34.61 31.24 -66.06
C ALA A 95 -35.22 29.82 -65.98
N ALA A 96 -35.34 29.12 -67.11
CA ALA A 96 -35.83 27.74 -67.16
C ALA A 96 -34.83 26.72 -66.62
N ALA A 97 -33.52 26.93 -66.79
CA ALA A 97 -32.49 26.06 -66.22
C ALA A 97 -32.48 26.12 -64.69
N LEU A 98 -32.87 27.25 -64.13
CA LEU A 98 -32.93 27.48 -62.70
C LEU A 98 -34.09 26.75 -62.02
N SER A 99 -35.28 26.75 -62.65
CA SER A 99 -36.44 26.00 -62.12
C SER A 99 -36.20 24.48 -62.10
N ALA A 100 -35.38 23.95 -63.02
CA ALA A 100 -35.05 22.53 -63.07
C ALA A 100 -34.06 22.06 -61.99
N LYS A 101 -33.33 22.98 -61.34
CA LYS A 101 -32.30 22.66 -60.33
C LYS A 101 -32.74 22.86 -58.89
N GLY A 102 -33.78 23.66 -58.65
CA GLY A 102 -34.23 23.98 -57.29
C GLY A 102 -34.84 22.77 -56.57
N SER A 103 -34.27 22.40 -55.42
CA SER A 103 -34.84 21.38 -54.51
C SER A 103 -36.14 21.83 -53.84
N ASP A 104 -36.35 23.14 -53.72
CA ASP A 104 -37.57 23.72 -53.17
C ASP A 104 -38.65 23.87 -54.26
N ASN A 105 -39.72 23.09 -54.09
CA ASN A 105 -40.84 23.02 -55.01
C ASN A 105 -41.55 24.38 -55.18
N HIS A 106 -41.48 25.26 -54.17
CA HIS A 106 -42.08 26.59 -54.23
C HIS A 106 -41.22 27.58 -55.03
N ILE A 107 -39.90 27.59 -54.81
CA ILE A 107 -38.96 28.43 -55.59
C ILE A 107 -38.96 28.00 -57.05
N SER A 108 -38.93 26.69 -57.32
CA SER A 108 -38.98 26.13 -58.68
C SER A 108 -40.23 26.60 -59.44
N LYS A 109 -41.41 26.50 -58.80
CA LYS A 109 -42.68 26.93 -59.39
C LYS A 109 -42.70 28.44 -59.70
N THR A 110 -42.29 29.28 -58.75
CA THR A 110 -42.33 30.74 -58.93
C THR A 110 -41.33 31.20 -60.00
N CYS A 111 -40.17 30.56 -60.11
CA CYS A 111 -39.20 30.82 -61.21
C CYS A 111 -39.74 30.41 -62.58
N GLN A 112 -40.49 29.30 -62.65
CA GLN A 112 -41.13 28.86 -63.90
C GLN A 112 -42.21 29.85 -64.37
N GLU A 113 -43.01 30.38 -63.44
CA GLU A 113 -44.01 31.41 -63.72
C GLU A 113 -43.35 32.72 -64.20
N PHE A 114 -42.26 33.15 -63.56
CA PHE A 114 -41.48 34.32 -64.03
C PHE A 114 -40.94 34.14 -65.45
N ALA A 115 -40.37 32.96 -65.77
CA ALA A 115 -39.87 32.66 -67.11
C ALA A 115 -40.98 32.70 -68.18
N ALA A 116 -42.21 32.29 -67.83
CA ALA A 116 -43.35 32.33 -68.73
C ALA A 116 -43.81 33.77 -69.04
N GLU A 117 -43.91 34.64 -68.03
CA GLU A 117 -44.27 36.05 -68.23
C GLU A 117 -43.19 36.79 -69.04
N LEU A 118 -41.91 36.49 -68.80
CA LEU A 118 -40.81 37.04 -69.58
C LEU A 118 -40.93 36.71 -71.07
N GLN A 119 -41.36 35.48 -71.40
CA GLN A 119 -41.59 35.06 -72.77
C GLN A 119 -42.74 35.85 -73.44
N ILE A 120 -43.80 36.15 -72.70
CA ILE A 120 -44.92 36.97 -73.18
C ILE A 120 -44.44 38.39 -73.46
N LEU A 121 -43.65 38.97 -72.54
CA LEU A 121 -43.10 40.31 -72.69
C LEU A 121 -42.24 40.44 -73.95
N ILE A 122 -41.30 39.52 -74.17
CA ILE A 122 -40.43 39.54 -75.36
C ILE A 122 -41.25 39.51 -76.65
N LYS A 123 -42.29 38.67 -76.72
CA LYS A 123 -43.17 38.56 -77.89
C LYS A 123 -43.97 39.84 -78.16
N GLN A 124 -44.41 40.52 -77.12
CA GLN A 124 -45.08 41.82 -77.28
C GLN A 124 -44.10 42.91 -77.73
N GLY A 125 -42.86 42.89 -77.23
CA GLY A 125 -41.79 43.77 -77.69
C GLY A 125 -41.52 43.62 -79.19
N GLU A 126 -41.44 42.39 -79.69
CA GLU A 126 -41.31 42.13 -81.15
C GLU A 126 -42.49 42.73 -81.94
N THR A 127 -43.71 42.61 -81.42
CA THR A 127 -44.91 43.16 -82.08
C THR A 127 -44.87 44.68 -82.17
N ILE A 128 -44.46 45.36 -81.10
CA ILE A 128 -44.29 46.82 -81.08
C ILE A 128 -43.18 47.27 -82.03
N GLN A 129 -42.07 46.52 -82.10
CA GLN A 129 -40.98 46.84 -83.02
C GLN A 129 -41.44 46.80 -84.48
N ASN A 130 -42.25 45.82 -84.86
CA ASN A 130 -42.84 45.72 -86.20
C ASN A 130 -43.77 46.90 -86.52
N ILE A 131 -44.67 47.27 -85.59
CA ILE A 131 -45.57 48.43 -85.78
C ILE A 131 -44.78 49.74 -85.83
N SER A 132 -43.72 49.88 -85.01
CA SER A 132 -42.84 51.06 -85.06
C SER A 132 -42.19 51.23 -86.43
N GLN A 133 -41.77 50.14 -87.07
CA GLN A 133 -41.24 50.18 -88.43
C GLN A 133 -42.31 50.60 -89.46
N GLU A 134 -43.55 50.14 -89.31
CA GLU A 134 -44.67 50.53 -90.18
C GLU A 134 -45.04 52.02 -90.04
N VAL A 135 -45.03 52.57 -88.81
CA VAL A 135 -45.21 54.00 -88.55
C VAL A 135 -44.08 54.82 -89.20
N LYS A 136 -42.81 54.41 -89.03
CA LYS A 136 -41.66 55.06 -89.69
C LYS A 136 -41.75 55.03 -91.22
N LYS A 137 -42.20 53.91 -91.80
CA LYS A 137 -42.37 53.76 -93.24
C LYS A 137 -43.45 54.72 -93.76
N THR A 138 -44.59 54.78 -93.07
CA THR A 138 -45.71 55.66 -93.47
C THR A 138 -45.35 57.15 -93.30
N ASP A 139 -44.59 57.51 -92.27
CA ASP A 139 -44.03 58.87 -92.09
C ASP A 139 -43.14 59.27 -93.28
N ALA A 140 -42.27 58.36 -93.73
CA ALA A 140 -41.42 58.59 -94.91
C ALA A 140 -42.25 58.73 -96.20
N GLU A 141 -43.30 57.91 -96.37
CA GLU A 141 -44.23 57.99 -97.52
C GLU A 141 -44.97 59.33 -97.56
N LEU A 142 -45.44 59.84 -96.42
CA LEU A 142 -46.08 61.16 -96.30
C LEU A 142 -45.12 62.29 -96.69
N ASN A 143 -43.88 62.24 -96.20
CA ASN A 143 -42.88 63.26 -96.51
C ASN A 143 -42.50 63.25 -98.00
N SER A 144 -42.37 62.07 -98.61
CA SER A 144 -42.16 61.94 -100.07
C SER A 144 -43.33 62.48 -100.87
N SER A 145 -44.56 62.16 -100.46
CA SER A 145 -45.77 62.64 -101.14
C SER A 145 -45.88 64.16 -101.12
N LEU A 146 -45.47 64.83 -100.04
CA LEU A 146 -45.42 66.30 -99.98
C LEU A 146 -44.43 66.92 -100.95
N ILE A 147 -43.31 66.24 -101.21
CA ILE A 147 -42.34 66.69 -102.22
C ILE A 147 -42.97 66.62 -103.62
N GLU A 148 -43.61 65.49 -103.92
CA GLU A 148 -44.33 65.29 -105.18
C GLU A 148 -45.46 66.32 -105.35
N PHE A 149 -46.18 66.64 -104.28
CA PHE A 149 -47.23 67.67 -104.31
C PHE A 149 -46.70 69.04 -104.71
N SER A 150 -45.52 69.41 -104.17
CA SER A 150 -44.88 70.68 -104.50
C SER A 150 -44.49 70.79 -105.96
N ASP A 151 -43.96 69.71 -106.53
CA ASP A 151 -43.57 69.68 -107.94
C ASP A 151 -44.81 69.68 -108.85
N MET A 152 -45.88 69.00 -108.43
CA MET A 152 -47.16 68.97 -109.14
C MET A 152 -47.81 70.36 -109.18
N ILE A 153 -47.88 71.08 -108.07
CA ILE A 153 -48.41 72.46 -108.06
C ILE A 153 -47.58 73.36 -108.95
N ALA A 154 -46.25 73.28 -108.89
CA ALA A 154 -45.38 74.09 -109.75
C ALA A 154 -45.65 73.84 -111.24
N LYS A 155 -45.78 72.56 -111.66
CA LYS A 155 -46.08 72.18 -113.04
C LYS A 155 -47.48 72.63 -113.48
N THR A 156 -48.50 72.39 -112.66
CA THR A 156 -49.88 72.75 -112.98
C THR A 156 -50.07 74.27 -113.01
N SER A 157 -49.41 75.01 -112.10
CA SER A 157 -49.41 76.49 -112.13
C SER A 157 -48.83 77.03 -113.44
N VAL A 158 -47.69 76.51 -113.91
CA VAL A 158 -47.13 76.91 -115.21
C VAL A 158 -48.10 76.61 -116.35
N MET A 159 -48.74 75.43 -116.35
CA MET A 159 -49.70 75.04 -117.38
C MET A 159 -50.92 75.98 -117.41
N VAL A 160 -51.54 76.24 -116.27
CA VAL A 160 -52.72 77.11 -116.13
C VAL A 160 -52.37 78.56 -116.50
N MET A 161 -51.15 79.02 -116.18
CA MET A 161 -50.65 80.35 -116.56
C MET A 161 -50.45 80.48 -118.08
N MET A 162 -49.99 79.43 -118.76
CA MET A 162 -49.86 79.40 -120.23
C MET A 162 -51.23 79.43 -120.93
N GLU A 163 -52.30 78.95 -120.30
CA GLU A 163 -53.67 79.01 -120.80
C GLU A 163 -54.36 80.38 -120.54
N GLY A 164 -53.69 81.31 -119.86
CA GLY A 164 -54.23 82.63 -119.51
C GLY A 164 -55.30 82.60 -118.41
N ARG A 165 -55.43 81.48 -117.68
CA ARG A 165 -56.36 81.31 -116.55
C ARG A 165 -55.75 81.84 -115.25
N ASP A 166 -56.61 82.23 -114.32
CA ASP A 166 -56.19 82.73 -113.01
C ASP A 166 -55.52 81.62 -112.18
N VAL A 167 -54.25 81.83 -111.84
CA VAL A 167 -53.42 80.91 -111.04
C VAL A 167 -53.48 81.21 -109.53
N SER A 168 -54.19 82.26 -109.11
CA SER A 168 -54.26 82.69 -107.70
C SER A 168 -54.72 81.57 -106.76
N GLY A 169 -55.62 80.69 -107.23
CA GLY A 169 -56.06 79.51 -106.48
C GLY A 169 -54.95 78.47 -106.25
N LEU A 170 -54.10 78.24 -107.24
CA LEU A 170 -52.99 77.27 -107.18
C LEU A 170 -51.79 77.82 -106.39
N GLU A 171 -51.48 79.11 -106.55
CA GLU A 171 -50.43 79.76 -105.74
C GLU A 171 -50.78 79.72 -104.25
N ARG A 172 -52.05 79.92 -103.90
CA ARG A 172 -52.51 79.85 -102.51
C ARG A 172 -52.33 78.45 -101.91
N ILE A 173 -52.59 77.40 -102.69
CA ILE A 173 -52.35 76.02 -102.24
C ILE A 173 -50.83 75.74 -102.16
N GLY A 174 -50.05 76.26 -103.10
CA GLY A 174 -48.58 76.13 -103.08
C GLY A 174 -47.94 76.74 -101.83
N LEU A 175 -48.48 77.86 -101.34
CA LEU A 175 -48.03 78.52 -100.10
C LEU A 175 -48.28 77.68 -98.83
N ASP A 176 -49.18 76.69 -98.86
CA ASP A 176 -49.46 75.83 -97.71
C ASP A 176 -48.47 74.63 -97.58
N ILE A 177 -47.66 74.34 -98.60
CA ILE A 177 -46.70 73.21 -98.58
C ILE A 177 -45.66 73.29 -97.44
N PRO A 178 -44.98 74.44 -97.21
CA PRO A 178 -44.04 74.57 -96.10
C PRO A 178 -44.71 74.30 -94.74
N TRP A 179 -45.97 74.71 -94.59
CA TRP A 179 -46.74 74.47 -93.37
C TRP A 179 -47.03 72.99 -93.16
N TYR A 180 -47.42 72.26 -94.22
CA TYR A 180 -47.59 70.80 -94.10
C TYR A 180 -46.29 70.12 -93.66
N ARG A 181 -45.15 70.46 -94.27
CA ARG A 181 -43.84 69.92 -93.86
C ARG A 181 -43.52 70.19 -92.38
N GLU A 182 -43.73 71.42 -91.92
CA GLU A 182 -43.52 71.78 -90.52
C GLU A 182 -44.37 70.92 -89.58
N LYS A 183 -45.65 70.75 -89.91
CA LYS A 183 -46.60 69.99 -89.08
C LYS A 183 -46.30 68.49 -89.06
N PHE A 184 -45.94 67.88 -90.19
CA PHE A 184 -45.51 66.48 -90.21
C PHE A 184 -44.20 66.26 -89.45
N LEU A 185 -43.23 67.18 -89.54
CA LEU A 185 -42.00 67.09 -88.74
C LEU A 185 -42.32 67.11 -87.23
N ARG A 186 -43.26 67.96 -86.82
CA ARG A 186 -43.73 68.03 -85.43
C ARG A 186 -44.46 66.75 -85.00
N ILE A 187 -45.27 66.16 -85.88
CA ILE A 187 -45.91 64.87 -85.63
C ILE A 187 -44.85 63.76 -85.47
N SER A 188 -43.87 63.68 -86.36
CA SER A 188 -42.78 62.69 -86.30
C SER A 188 -41.97 62.80 -84.99
N MET A 189 -41.70 64.03 -84.52
CA MET A 189 -41.07 64.25 -83.20
C MET A 189 -41.95 63.78 -82.03
N LEU A 190 -43.27 64.04 -82.07
CA LEU A 190 -44.20 63.59 -81.03
C LEU A 190 -44.31 62.06 -81.01
N VAL A 191 -44.31 61.41 -82.17
CA VAL A 191 -44.30 59.95 -82.31
C VAL A 191 -43.03 59.33 -81.73
N ARG A 192 -41.85 59.92 -81.96
CA ARG A 192 -40.59 59.42 -81.37
C ARG A 192 -40.60 59.54 -79.84
N ASN A 193 -41.19 60.59 -79.28
CA ASN A 193 -41.27 60.78 -77.84
C ASN A 193 -42.26 59.81 -77.15
N LEU A 194 -43.28 59.33 -77.86
CA LEU A 194 -44.27 58.40 -77.32
C LEU A 194 -43.67 57.06 -76.88
N THR A 195 -42.65 56.58 -77.59
CA THR A 195 -41.94 55.35 -77.23
C THR A 195 -41.20 55.49 -75.90
N ASN A 196 -40.49 56.59 -75.68
CA ASN A 196 -39.68 56.77 -74.47
C ASN A 196 -40.53 56.95 -73.20
N GLU A 197 -41.67 57.63 -73.27
CA GLU A 197 -42.49 57.90 -72.08
C GLU A 197 -43.32 56.72 -71.61
N HIS A 198 -43.82 55.86 -72.53
CA HIS A 198 -44.58 54.66 -72.15
C HIS A 198 -43.71 53.56 -71.52
N LEU A 199 -42.38 53.68 -71.61
CA LEU A 199 -41.42 52.71 -71.06
C LEU A 199 -40.90 53.10 -69.67
N HIS A 200 -41.16 54.32 -69.20
CA HIS A 200 -40.89 54.70 -67.81
C HIS A 200 -42.11 54.40 -66.93
N VAL A 201 -42.00 53.30 -66.18
CA VAL A 201 -43.01 52.71 -65.27
C VAL A 201 -43.64 53.73 -64.30
N SER A 202 -43.01 54.88 -64.05
CA SER A 202 -43.45 55.80 -63.01
C SER A 202 -44.25 57.03 -63.47
N LYS A 203 -44.49 57.29 -64.76
CA LYS A 203 -45.18 58.55 -65.18
C LYS A 203 -45.97 58.52 -66.51
N ALA A 204 -46.19 57.36 -67.12
CA ALA A 204 -46.67 57.27 -68.49
C ALA A 204 -48.17 57.59 -68.75
N GLU A 205 -49.07 57.40 -67.78
CA GLU A 205 -50.52 57.43 -68.09
C GLU A 205 -51.11 58.83 -68.33
N LYS A 206 -50.50 59.91 -67.83
CA LYS A 206 -51.07 61.28 -67.99
C LYS A 206 -50.41 62.13 -69.08
N GLU A 207 -49.14 61.91 -69.39
CA GLU A 207 -48.40 62.73 -70.38
C GLU A 207 -48.45 62.13 -71.81
N GLY A 208 -48.51 60.80 -71.93
CA GLY A 208 -48.58 60.10 -73.22
C GLY A 208 -49.87 60.38 -73.99
N ASP A 209 -51.03 60.25 -73.34
CA ASP A 209 -52.34 60.50 -73.96
C ASP A 209 -52.48 61.98 -74.42
N GLY A 210 -51.82 62.93 -73.74
CA GLY A 210 -51.81 64.34 -74.13
C GLY A 210 -51.04 64.62 -75.44
N LYS A 211 -49.98 63.85 -75.73
CA LYS A 211 -49.21 63.98 -76.99
C LYS A 211 -49.90 63.29 -78.16
N ILE A 212 -50.58 62.18 -77.91
CA ILE A 212 -51.43 61.52 -78.92
C ILE A 212 -52.56 62.45 -79.36
N MET A 213 -53.23 63.10 -78.40
CA MET A 213 -54.23 64.10 -78.71
C MET A 213 -53.66 65.24 -79.58
N GLN A 214 -52.43 65.69 -79.30
CA GLN A 214 -51.74 66.67 -80.15
C GLN A 214 -51.43 66.14 -81.56
N ILE A 215 -51.01 64.89 -81.71
CA ILE A 215 -50.77 64.27 -83.02
C ILE A 215 -52.07 64.20 -83.83
N PHE A 216 -53.16 63.70 -83.24
CA PHE A 216 -54.44 63.62 -83.93
C PHE A 216 -55.02 65.01 -84.24
N LEU A 217 -54.84 65.99 -83.35
CA LEU A 217 -55.18 67.40 -83.63
C LEU A 217 -54.41 67.93 -84.84
N LEU A 218 -53.09 67.73 -84.91
CA LEU A 218 -52.26 68.17 -86.02
C LEU A 218 -52.65 67.46 -87.33
N LEU A 219 -52.92 66.16 -87.30
CA LEU A 219 -53.39 65.40 -88.46
C LEU A 219 -54.79 65.88 -88.91
N SER A 220 -55.66 66.23 -87.97
CA SER A 220 -56.99 66.79 -88.25
C SER A 220 -56.90 68.20 -88.87
N GLU A 221 -56.04 69.07 -88.33
CA GLU A 221 -55.75 70.39 -88.92
C GLU A 221 -55.26 70.28 -90.36
N ILE A 222 -54.33 69.33 -90.61
CA ILE A 222 -53.82 69.04 -91.96
C ILE A 222 -54.96 68.64 -92.89
N LYS A 223 -55.82 67.69 -92.47
CA LYS A 223 -56.98 67.25 -93.27
C LYS A 223 -57.94 68.40 -93.60
N VAL A 224 -58.21 69.30 -92.65
CA VAL A 224 -59.10 70.46 -92.88
C VAL A 224 -58.50 71.40 -93.91
N ARG A 225 -57.20 71.70 -93.81
CA ARG A 225 -56.50 72.57 -94.78
C ARG A 225 -56.36 71.95 -96.17
N LEU A 226 -56.40 70.62 -96.28
CA LEU A 226 -56.39 69.90 -97.56
C LEU A 226 -57.75 69.92 -98.29
N ARG A 227 -58.83 70.38 -97.65
CA ARG A 227 -60.18 70.37 -98.25
C ARG A 227 -60.28 71.22 -99.53
N PRO A 228 -59.75 72.46 -99.62
CA PRO A 228 -59.78 73.27 -100.85
C PRO A 228 -59.01 72.64 -102.02
N VAL A 229 -57.98 71.85 -101.74
CA VAL A 229 -57.21 71.07 -102.74
C VAL A 229 -58.11 70.05 -103.46
N SER A 230 -59.18 69.62 -102.81
CA SER A 230 -60.14 68.64 -103.32
C SER A 230 -61.19 69.23 -104.28
N GLU A 231 -61.22 70.56 -104.45
CA GLU A 231 -62.17 71.30 -105.33
C GLU A 231 -61.43 72.04 -106.47
N SER A 232 -60.15 71.71 -106.69
CA SER A 232 -59.25 72.36 -107.66
C SER A 232 -59.18 71.56 -109.00
N GLU A 233 -58.11 71.75 -109.78
CA GLU A 233 -57.86 71.03 -111.04
C GLU A 233 -57.81 69.49 -110.85
N PRO A 234 -58.25 68.68 -111.84
CA PRO A 234 -58.48 67.24 -111.67
C PRO A 234 -57.30 66.43 -111.12
N ASP A 235 -56.08 66.74 -111.57
CA ASP A 235 -54.86 66.02 -111.15
C ASP A 235 -54.52 66.28 -109.67
N ILE A 236 -54.77 67.50 -109.20
CA ILE A 236 -54.54 67.95 -107.82
C ILE A 236 -55.57 67.33 -106.87
N VAL A 237 -56.82 67.17 -107.34
CA VAL A 237 -57.86 66.45 -106.59
C VAL A 237 -57.48 64.98 -106.40
N SER A 238 -56.91 64.34 -107.42
CA SER A 238 -56.46 62.93 -107.31
C SER A 238 -55.35 62.76 -106.26
N PHE A 239 -54.39 63.70 -106.23
CA PHE A 239 -53.33 63.71 -105.22
C PHE A 239 -53.90 63.94 -103.82
N GLY A 240 -54.78 64.94 -103.67
CA GLY A 240 -55.41 65.26 -102.38
C GLY A 240 -56.12 64.05 -101.76
N LYS A 241 -56.82 63.23 -102.57
CA LYS A 241 -57.43 61.97 -102.11
C LYS A 241 -56.39 60.94 -101.66
N LYS A 242 -55.36 60.67 -102.47
CA LYS A 242 -54.31 59.70 -102.15
C LYS A 242 -53.49 60.11 -100.91
N PHE A 243 -53.24 61.41 -100.76
CA PHE A 243 -52.56 61.96 -99.60
C PHE A 243 -53.41 61.85 -98.33
N ALA A 244 -54.72 62.15 -98.42
CA ALA A 244 -55.66 61.94 -97.32
C ALA A 244 -55.77 60.46 -96.88
N GLU A 245 -55.76 59.51 -97.83
CA GLU A 245 -55.73 58.07 -97.53
C GLU A 245 -54.43 57.66 -96.81
N THR A 246 -53.30 58.26 -97.16
CA THR A 246 -52.01 57.99 -96.52
C THR A 246 -51.98 58.59 -95.10
N ILE A 247 -52.59 59.76 -94.88
CA ILE A 247 -52.79 60.33 -93.55
C ILE A 247 -53.66 59.42 -92.68
N LEU A 248 -54.74 58.85 -93.22
CA LEU A 248 -55.60 57.92 -92.48
C LEU A 248 -54.87 56.62 -92.10
N ARG A 249 -54.01 56.10 -92.98
CA ARG A 249 -53.16 54.95 -92.65
C ARG A 249 -52.15 55.27 -91.56
N TYR A 250 -51.56 56.46 -91.60
CA TYR A 250 -50.63 56.92 -90.57
C TYR A 250 -51.32 57.09 -89.21
N GLU A 251 -52.52 57.67 -89.21
CA GLU A 251 -53.37 57.82 -88.03
C GLU A 251 -53.67 56.46 -87.38
N LYS A 252 -54.08 55.47 -88.20
CA LYS A 252 -54.35 54.10 -87.72
C LYS A 252 -53.08 53.42 -87.20
N ALA A 253 -51.95 53.54 -87.89
CA ALA A 253 -50.70 52.95 -87.44
C ALA A 253 -50.22 53.53 -86.10
N ILE A 254 -50.46 54.83 -85.85
CA ILE A 254 -50.15 55.48 -84.57
C ILE A 254 -51.09 54.99 -83.46
N ASP A 255 -52.38 54.83 -83.75
CA ASP A 255 -53.37 54.29 -82.80
C ASP A 255 -53.03 52.83 -82.40
N ASP A 256 -52.75 51.98 -83.39
CA ASP A 256 -52.33 50.58 -83.16
C ASP A 256 -51.01 50.52 -82.35
N PHE A 257 -50.07 51.42 -82.63
CA PHE A 257 -48.80 51.52 -81.88
C PHE A 257 -49.02 51.89 -80.41
N GLN A 258 -49.92 52.83 -80.12
CA GLN A 258 -50.27 53.22 -78.75
C GLN A 258 -50.90 52.06 -77.98
N ILE A 259 -51.89 51.38 -78.59
CA ILE A 259 -52.59 50.27 -77.93
C ILE A 259 -51.58 49.19 -77.53
N LYS A 260 -50.66 48.85 -78.43
CA LYS A 260 -49.61 47.85 -78.12
C LYS A 260 -48.61 48.33 -77.09
N LEU A 261 -48.21 49.59 -77.08
CA LEU A 261 -47.38 50.14 -76.01
C LEU A 261 -48.05 50.05 -74.63
N LYS A 262 -49.36 50.31 -74.53
CA LYS A 262 -50.11 50.14 -73.27
C LYS A 262 -50.17 48.67 -72.82
N GLU A 263 -50.41 47.74 -73.75
CA GLU A 263 -50.39 46.30 -73.45
C GLU A 263 -49.01 45.84 -72.93
N PHE A 264 -47.92 46.32 -73.54
CA PHE A 264 -46.55 45.98 -73.11
C PHE A 264 -46.19 46.57 -71.76
N GLN A 265 -46.61 47.82 -71.49
CA GLN A 265 -46.44 48.42 -70.17
C GLN A 265 -47.19 47.63 -69.08
N HIS A 266 -48.39 47.12 -69.39
CA HIS A 266 -49.11 46.25 -68.47
C HIS A 266 -48.37 44.94 -68.18
N GLN A 267 -47.76 44.31 -69.20
CA GLN A 267 -46.95 43.11 -69.01
C GLN A 267 -45.66 43.36 -68.23
N LEU A 268 -45.02 44.54 -68.38
CA LEU A 268 -43.87 44.92 -67.55
C LEU A 268 -44.23 44.93 -66.06
N ASN A 269 -45.41 45.43 -65.70
CA ASN A 269 -45.88 45.43 -64.31
C ASN A 269 -46.12 44.02 -63.78
N ILE A 270 -46.71 43.13 -64.59
CA ILE A 270 -46.91 41.72 -64.21
C ILE A 270 -45.55 41.05 -63.97
N LEU A 271 -44.56 41.32 -64.81
CA LEU A 271 -43.21 40.75 -64.65
C LEU A 271 -42.51 41.26 -63.38
N ASP A 272 -42.66 42.54 -63.02
CA ASP A 272 -42.14 43.10 -61.76
C ASP A 272 -42.80 42.44 -60.53
N ASP A 273 -44.11 42.21 -60.58
CA ASP A 273 -44.83 41.49 -59.52
C ASP A 273 -44.34 40.04 -59.38
N ARG A 274 -44.08 39.35 -60.50
CA ARG A 274 -43.48 37.99 -60.47
C ARG A 274 -42.06 37.99 -59.89
N GLN A 275 -41.25 38.98 -60.25
CA GLN A 275 -39.91 39.13 -59.69
C GLN A 275 -39.95 39.28 -58.16
N ARG A 276 -40.89 40.05 -57.62
CA ARG A 276 -41.10 40.17 -56.16
C ARG A 276 -41.52 38.87 -55.50
N LEU A 277 -42.37 38.07 -56.14
CA LEU A 277 -42.78 36.77 -55.60
C LEU A 277 -41.60 35.78 -55.51
N VAL A 278 -40.71 35.77 -56.51
CA VAL A 278 -39.50 34.93 -56.47
C VAL A 278 -38.57 35.37 -55.32
N LEU A 279 -38.38 36.68 -55.12
CA LEU A 279 -37.61 37.20 -53.98
C LEU A 279 -38.24 36.85 -52.62
N GLY A 280 -39.57 36.88 -52.51
CA GLY A 280 -40.28 36.51 -51.29
C GLY A 280 -40.17 35.01 -50.96
N ALA A 281 -40.25 34.13 -51.96
CA ALA A 281 -40.06 32.70 -51.78
C ALA A 281 -38.63 32.37 -51.30
N MET A 282 -37.63 33.08 -51.81
CA MET A 282 -36.24 32.97 -51.34
C MET A 282 -36.06 33.39 -49.88
N GLU A 283 -36.67 34.51 -49.47
CA GLU A 283 -36.57 34.98 -48.08
C GLU A 283 -37.21 33.99 -47.09
N ALA A 284 -38.29 33.30 -47.50
CA ALA A 284 -38.92 32.26 -46.71
C ALA A 284 -38.01 31.03 -46.55
N ALA A 285 -37.35 30.58 -47.63
CA ALA A 285 -36.40 29.47 -47.57
C ALA A 285 -35.17 29.79 -46.70
N ASP A 286 -34.64 31.02 -46.76
CA ASP A 286 -33.55 31.46 -45.88
C ASP A 286 -33.97 31.47 -44.40
N LYS A 287 -35.20 31.90 -44.09
CA LYS A 287 -35.75 31.85 -42.72
C LYS A 287 -35.87 30.41 -42.19
N GLU A 288 -36.22 29.45 -43.04
CA GLU A 288 -36.32 28.04 -42.65
C GLU A 288 -34.94 27.42 -42.37
N VAL A 289 -33.92 27.77 -43.15
CA VAL A 289 -32.52 27.39 -42.89
C VAL A 289 -32.03 27.92 -41.53
N VAL A 290 -32.34 29.18 -41.19
CA VAL A 290 -31.97 29.77 -39.90
C VAL A 290 -32.65 29.03 -38.74
N LYS A 291 -33.94 28.74 -38.84
CA LYS A 291 -34.69 28.02 -37.80
C LYS A 291 -34.18 26.58 -37.60
N ASN A 292 -33.83 25.89 -38.68
CA ASN A 292 -33.24 24.56 -38.59
C ASN A 292 -31.86 24.62 -37.90
N THR A 293 -31.08 25.68 -38.16
CA THR A 293 -29.78 25.91 -37.53
C THR A 293 -29.89 26.16 -36.01
N GLU A 294 -30.91 26.89 -35.55
CA GLU A 294 -31.17 27.09 -34.11
C GLU A 294 -31.54 25.79 -33.39
N SER A 295 -32.36 24.93 -34.02
CA SER A 295 -32.75 23.64 -33.44
C SER A 295 -31.58 22.65 -33.30
N ILE A 296 -30.52 22.82 -34.11
CA ILE A 296 -29.28 22.05 -34.01
C ILE A 296 -28.51 22.43 -32.74
N GLN A 297 -28.50 23.71 -32.38
CA GLN A 297 -27.79 24.20 -31.19
C GLN A 297 -28.40 23.64 -29.89
N GLU A 298 -29.72 23.56 -29.79
CA GLU A 298 -30.39 22.95 -28.62
C GLU A 298 -30.10 21.45 -28.49
N ARG A 299 -30.11 20.70 -29.61
CA ARG A 299 -29.84 19.25 -29.61
C ARG A 299 -28.40 18.92 -29.24
N ILE A 300 -27.45 19.78 -29.61
CA ILE A 300 -26.04 19.65 -29.19
C ILE A 300 -25.92 19.87 -27.68
N GLN A 301 -26.54 20.92 -27.15
CA GLN A 301 -26.42 21.27 -25.73
C GLN A 301 -27.04 20.21 -24.80
N GLU A 302 -28.20 19.65 -25.16
CA GLU A 302 -28.87 18.63 -24.35
C GLU A 302 -28.05 17.32 -24.24
N ARG A 303 -27.40 16.90 -25.34
CA ARG A 303 -26.53 15.71 -25.35
C ARG A 303 -25.20 15.96 -24.65
N MET A 304 -24.65 17.17 -24.74
CA MET A 304 -23.44 17.54 -24.00
C MET A 304 -23.68 17.48 -22.48
N ASN A 305 -24.79 18.00 -21.98
CA ASN A 305 -25.15 17.93 -20.57
C ASN A 305 -25.36 16.47 -20.08
N LEU A 306 -25.88 15.58 -20.93
CA LEU A 306 -25.99 14.16 -20.62
C LEU A 306 -24.60 13.52 -20.49
N SER A 307 -23.67 13.85 -21.38
CA SER A 307 -22.30 13.32 -21.35
C SER A 307 -21.51 13.77 -20.12
N GLU A 308 -21.70 15.02 -19.67
CA GLU A 308 -21.05 15.57 -18.46
C GLU A 308 -21.47 14.82 -17.19
N LYS A 309 -22.77 14.53 -17.04
CA LYS A 309 -23.30 13.77 -15.88
C LYS A 309 -22.76 12.34 -15.83
N VAL A 310 -22.59 11.68 -16.98
CA VAL A 310 -22.02 10.33 -17.04
C VAL A 310 -20.54 10.33 -16.62
N ILE A 311 -19.77 11.32 -17.06
CA ILE A 311 -18.35 11.47 -16.69
C ILE A 311 -18.21 11.75 -15.18
N LEU A 312 -19.02 12.64 -14.61
CA LEU A 312 -19.01 12.95 -13.17
C LEU A 312 -19.37 11.75 -12.30
N MET A 313 -20.43 10.99 -12.65
CA MET A 313 -20.81 9.76 -11.95
C MET A 313 -19.69 8.72 -11.95
N LEU A 314 -19.00 8.55 -13.08
CA LEU A 314 -17.89 7.61 -13.18
C LEU A 314 -16.68 8.05 -12.36
N SER A 315 -16.33 9.34 -12.39
CA SER A 315 -15.25 9.91 -11.57
C SER A 315 -15.53 9.71 -10.06
N PHE A 316 -16.78 9.85 -9.64
CA PHE A 316 -17.20 9.58 -8.27
C PHE A 316 -17.03 8.10 -7.88
N VAL A 317 -17.38 7.18 -8.78
CA VAL A 317 -17.16 5.74 -8.58
C VAL A 317 -15.67 5.43 -8.42
N ILE A 318 -14.81 5.99 -9.28
CA ILE A 318 -13.35 5.80 -9.20
C ILE A 318 -12.81 6.33 -7.86
N PHE A 319 -13.29 7.49 -7.39
CA PHE A 319 -12.87 8.06 -6.12
C PHE A 319 -13.23 7.19 -4.90
N ILE A 320 -14.47 6.69 -4.84
CA ILE A 320 -14.91 5.75 -3.78
C ILE A 320 -14.03 4.49 -3.77
N VAL A 321 -13.72 3.98 -4.96
CA VAL A 321 -12.88 2.80 -5.12
C VAL A 321 -11.46 3.04 -4.59
N LEU A 322 -10.83 4.18 -4.90
CA LEU A 322 -9.49 4.52 -4.40
C LEU A 322 -9.46 4.61 -2.86
N ILE A 323 -10.52 5.14 -2.25
CA ILE A 323 -10.68 5.14 -0.78
C ILE A 323 -10.77 3.70 -0.25
N LEU A 324 -11.55 2.83 -0.88
CA LEU A 324 -11.68 1.42 -0.49
C LEU A 324 -10.37 0.65 -0.60
N ILE A 325 -9.56 0.91 -1.65
CA ILE A 325 -8.23 0.33 -1.80
C ILE A 325 -7.31 0.78 -0.66
N THR A 326 -7.25 2.09 -0.40
CA THR A 326 -6.43 2.66 0.69
C THR A 326 -6.81 2.10 2.05
N TYR A 327 -8.12 1.99 2.32
CA TYR A 327 -8.64 1.39 3.55
C TYR A 327 -8.27 -0.09 3.68
N SER A 328 -8.40 -0.86 2.60
CA SER A 328 -8.09 -2.29 2.58
C SER A 328 -6.61 -2.56 2.85
N VAL A 329 -5.71 -1.79 2.22
CA VAL A 329 -4.25 -1.87 2.46
C VAL A 329 -3.91 -1.52 3.91
N SER A 330 -4.49 -0.44 4.46
CA SER A 330 -4.36 -0.06 5.87
C SER A 330 -4.76 -1.19 6.84
N LEU A 331 -5.87 -1.87 6.54
CA LEU A 331 -6.39 -2.99 7.34
C LEU A 331 -5.45 -4.21 7.33
N MET A 332 -4.68 -4.39 6.26
CA MET A 332 -3.75 -5.52 6.07
C MET A 332 -2.38 -5.26 6.70
N LEU A 333 -1.93 -4.00 6.73
CA LEU A 333 -0.63 -3.63 7.30
C LEU A 333 -0.62 -3.61 8.84
N LYS A 334 -1.75 -3.32 9.49
CA LYS A 334 -1.82 -3.24 10.97
C LYS A 334 -1.46 -4.58 11.66
N PRO A 335 -2.08 -5.73 11.34
CA PRO A 335 -1.74 -7.01 11.97
C PRO A 335 -0.29 -7.42 11.71
N LEU A 336 0.22 -7.13 10.51
CA LEU A 336 1.58 -7.47 10.11
C LEU A 336 2.62 -6.69 10.93
N LYS A 337 2.36 -5.41 11.20
CA LYS A 337 3.17 -4.59 12.13
C LYS A 337 3.12 -5.11 13.55
N THR A 338 1.96 -5.53 14.04
CA THR A 338 1.82 -6.13 15.38
C THR A 338 2.60 -7.44 15.50
N ILE A 339 2.52 -8.32 14.50
CA ILE A 339 3.27 -9.57 14.46
C ILE A 339 4.78 -9.29 14.44
N ILE A 340 5.25 -8.31 13.66
CA ILE A 340 6.66 -7.94 13.63
C ILE A 340 7.14 -7.39 14.97
N ALA A 341 6.33 -6.54 15.63
CA ALA A 341 6.65 -6.05 16.96
C ALA A 341 6.74 -7.22 17.96
N GLY A 342 5.76 -8.13 17.95
CA GLY A 342 5.76 -9.33 18.80
C GLY A 342 6.93 -10.27 18.52
N LEU A 343 7.28 -10.52 17.26
CA LEU A 343 8.45 -11.30 16.87
C LEU A 343 9.76 -10.60 17.28
N THR A 344 9.81 -9.27 17.19
CA THR A 344 10.96 -8.47 17.62
C THR A 344 11.21 -8.62 19.12
N GLU A 345 10.15 -8.50 19.91
CA GLU A 345 10.21 -8.72 21.35
C GLU A 345 10.58 -10.17 21.67
N SER A 346 9.97 -11.14 20.98
CA SER A 346 10.24 -12.56 21.18
C SER A 346 11.70 -12.92 20.93
N TYR A 347 12.32 -12.47 19.82
CA TYR A 347 13.72 -12.83 19.55
C TYR A 347 14.67 -12.18 20.55
N LYS A 348 14.38 -10.95 21.00
CA LYS A 348 15.18 -10.27 22.04
C LYS A 348 15.09 -11.03 23.35
N HIS A 349 13.90 -11.47 23.73
CA HIS A 349 13.69 -12.29 24.92
C HIS A 349 14.45 -13.62 24.81
N PHE A 350 14.37 -14.31 23.66
CA PHE A 350 15.13 -15.54 23.41
C PHE A 350 16.65 -15.33 23.52
N LEU A 351 17.19 -14.24 22.98
CA LEU A 351 18.62 -13.92 23.11
C LEU A 351 19.03 -13.77 24.57
N SER A 352 18.29 -12.96 25.34
CA SER A 352 18.57 -12.71 26.75
C SER A 352 18.46 -13.98 27.59
N VAL A 353 17.41 -14.77 27.40
CA VAL A 353 17.22 -16.03 28.14
C VAL A 353 18.32 -17.04 27.81
N SER A 354 18.72 -17.15 26.54
CA SER A 354 19.79 -18.06 26.13
C SER A 354 21.12 -17.66 26.76
N GLU A 355 21.45 -16.36 26.81
CA GLU A 355 22.66 -15.88 27.48
C GLU A 355 22.63 -16.17 28.98
N GLN A 356 21.47 -16.02 29.63
CA GLN A 356 21.30 -16.35 31.03
C GLN A 356 21.45 -17.86 31.30
N ILE A 357 20.84 -18.72 30.48
CA ILE A 357 20.98 -20.19 30.63
C ILE A 357 22.43 -20.62 30.40
N ALA A 358 23.12 -20.04 29.40
CA ALA A 358 24.53 -20.33 29.18
C ALA A 358 25.41 -19.95 30.39
N ALA A 359 25.18 -18.78 30.98
CA ALA A 359 25.89 -18.34 32.18
C ALA A 359 25.56 -19.24 33.39
N SER A 360 24.29 -19.58 33.60
CA SER A 360 23.87 -20.51 34.66
C SER A 360 24.45 -21.91 34.48
N GLY A 361 24.54 -22.39 33.24
CA GLY A 361 25.25 -23.63 32.90
C GLY A 361 26.71 -23.53 33.36
N GLN A 362 27.45 -22.53 32.87
CA GLN A 362 28.86 -22.36 33.25
C GLN A 362 29.06 -22.34 34.78
N SER A 363 28.25 -21.60 35.52
CA SER A 363 28.30 -21.60 36.99
C SER A 363 27.98 -22.96 37.62
N LEU A 364 27.03 -23.72 37.06
CA LEU A 364 26.74 -25.08 37.51
C LEU A 364 27.89 -26.05 37.22
N ALA A 365 28.57 -25.90 36.08
CA ALA A 365 29.74 -26.71 35.75
C ALA A 365 30.91 -26.42 36.70
N GLU A 366 31.16 -25.14 37.01
CA GLU A 366 32.15 -24.73 38.00
C GLU A 366 31.81 -25.27 39.39
N GLY A 367 30.57 -25.10 39.85
CA GLY A 367 30.11 -25.63 41.13
C GLY A 367 30.17 -27.17 41.21
N ALA A 368 29.87 -27.87 40.11
CA ALA A 368 30.05 -29.32 40.04
C ALA A 368 31.53 -29.71 40.13
N SER A 369 32.44 -28.96 39.50
CA SER A 369 33.88 -29.21 39.61
C SER A 369 34.41 -28.99 41.02
N GLU A 370 33.95 -27.95 41.71
CA GLU A 370 34.31 -27.68 43.11
C GLU A 370 33.76 -28.78 44.03
N GLN A 371 32.49 -29.18 43.83
CA GLN A 371 31.88 -30.28 44.58
C GLN A 371 32.61 -31.61 44.35
N ALA A 372 33.11 -31.87 43.14
CA ALA A 372 33.90 -33.07 42.85
C ALA A 372 35.21 -33.07 43.65
N ALA A 373 35.92 -31.94 43.69
CA ALA A 373 37.14 -31.79 44.49
C ALA A 373 36.88 -31.99 45.99
N SER A 374 35.81 -31.39 46.54
CA SER A 374 35.43 -31.60 47.95
C SER A 374 35.02 -33.04 48.24
N THR A 375 34.37 -33.72 47.28
CA THR A 375 34.00 -35.14 47.39
C THR A 375 35.24 -36.03 47.43
N GLU A 376 36.25 -35.73 46.61
CA GLU A 376 37.52 -36.45 46.57
C GLU A 376 38.34 -36.26 47.87
N GLU A 377 38.39 -35.03 48.39
CA GLU A 377 39.02 -34.74 49.69
C GLU A 377 38.28 -35.45 50.84
N THR A 378 36.96 -35.44 50.83
CA THR A 378 36.14 -36.15 51.84
C THR A 378 36.35 -37.66 51.76
N SER A 379 36.43 -38.22 50.54
CA SER A 379 36.71 -39.64 50.34
C SER A 379 38.07 -40.02 50.92
N SER A 380 39.10 -39.21 50.67
CA SER A 380 40.45 -39.42 51.20
C SER A 380 40.47 -39.37 52.73
N ALA A 381 39.76 -38.41 53.33
CA ALA A 381 39.63 -38.32 54.78
C ALA A 381 38.90 -39.54 55.38
N LEU A 382 37.90 -40.09 54.69
CA LEU A 382 37.20 -41.30 55.15
C LEU A 382 38.06 -42.56 55.05
N GLU A 383 38.92 -42.68 54.04
CA GLU A 383 39.90 -43.77 53.98
C GLU A 383 40.86 -43.72 55.17
N GLU A 384 41.33 -42.53 55.54
CA GLU A 384 42.16 -42.33 56.73
C GLU A 384 41.41 -42.71 58.01
N VAL A 385 40.17 -42.23 58.19
CA VAL A 385 39.35 -42.56 59.38
C VAL A 385 39.01 -44.05 59.42
N SER A 386 38.75 -44.69 58.28
CA SER A 386 38.52 -46.14 58.18
C SER A 386 39.75 -46.92 58.65
N SER A 387 40.93 -46.54 58.17
CA SER A 387 42.21 -47.11 58.60
C SER A 387 42.44 -46.92 60.10
N MET A 388 42.21 -45.72 60.63
CA MET A 388 42.33 -45.43 62.06
C MET A 388 41.36 -46.26 62.91
N SER A 389 40.12 -46.45 62.46
CA SER A 389 39.12 -47.26 63.15
C SER A 389 39.54 -48.74 63.20
N GLY A 390 40.07 -49.27 62.09
CA GLY A 390 40.68 -50.60 62.06
C GLY A 390 41.86 -50.76 63.02
N GLN A 391 42.77 -49.77 63.02
CA GLN A 391 43.90 -49.75 63.96
C GLN A 391 43.44 -49.68 65.43
N ASN A 392 42.40 -48.91 65.74
CA ASN A 392 41.83 -48.83 67.09
C ASN A 392 41.25 -50.18 67.55
N ALA A 393 40.57 -50.93 66.67
CA ALA A 393 40.10 -52.27 66.97
C ALA A 393 41.28 -53.23 67.27
N ASP A 394 42.35 -53.16 66.48
CA ASP A 394 43.57 -53.96 66.71
C ASP A 394 44.27 -53.58 68.03
N TYR A 395 44.36 -52.29 68.35
CA TYR A 395 44.93 -51.81 69.61
C TYR A 395 44.08 -52.23 70.82
N ALA A 396 42.76 -52.16 70.70
CA ALA A 396 41.85 -52.65 71.72
C ALA A 396 42.09 -54.15 71.95
N LYS A 397 42.13 -54.97 70.88
CA LYS A 397 42.42 -56.40 71.02
C LYS A 397 43.74 -56.70 71.74
N LYS A 398 44.82 -55.98 71.38
CA LYS A 398 46.11 -56.11 72.08
C LYS A 398 46.04 -55.71 73.56
N ALA A 399 45.29 -54.67 73.89
CA ALA A 399 45.09 -54.24 75.27
C ALA A 399 44.28 -55.27 76.08
N ASP A 400 43.30 -55.93 75.47
CA ASP A 400 42.52 -57.01 76.11
C ASP A 400 43.40 -58.23 76.42
N ASP A 401 44.24 -58.63 75.46
CA ASP A 401 45.21 -59.72 75.65
C ASP A 401 46.20 -59.41 76.78
N LEU A 402 46.73 -58.18 76.84
CA LEU A 402 47.62 -57.74 77.91
C LEU A 402 46.90 -57.67 79.27
N GLY A 403 45.63 -57.27 79.29
CA GLY A 403 44.78 -57.28 80.48
C GLY A 403 44.59 -58.69 81.03
N LYS A 404 44.35 -59.68 80.16
CA LYS A 404 44.25 -61.10 80.53
C LYS A 404 45.56 -61.63 81.10
N GLU A 405 46.70 -61.33 80.48
CA GLU A 405 48.02 -61.72 80.98
C GLU A 405 48.30 -61.11 82.37
N THR A 406 47.98 -59.82 82.53
CA THR A 406 48.12 -59.11 83.81
C THR A 406 47.23 -59.75 84.89
N GLY A 407 45.99 -60.11 84.56
CA GLY A 407 45.11 -60.85 85.46
C GLY A 407 45.70 -62.19 85.92
N GLN A 408 46.38 -62.93 85.04
CA GLN A 408 47.07 -64.16 85.42
C GLN A 408 48.25 -63.92 86.37
N LEU A 409 49.01 -62.83 86.17
CA LEU A 409 50.10 -62.43 87.07
C LEU A 409 49.59 -62.05 88.46
N ILE A 410 48.49 -61.31 88.54
CA ILE A 410 47.86 -60.93 89.81
C ILE A 410 47.35 -62.17 90.54
N ASN A 411 46.75 -63.14 89.85
CA ASN A 411 46.32 -64.39 90.45
C ASN A 411 47.50 -65.20 91.05
N LYS A 412 48.64 -65.24 90.35
CA LYS A 412 49.88 -65.85 90.89
C LYS A 412 50.38 -65.10 92.13
N ALA A 413 50.26 -63.77 92.15
CA ALA A 413 50.63 -62.95 93.30
C ALA A 413 49.72 -63.23 94.52
N ASP A 414 48.40 -63.34 94.35
CA ASP A 414 47.47 -63.68 95.44
C ASP A 414 47.77 -65.07 96.04
N ILE A 415 48.06 -66.08 95.20
CA ILE A 415 48.49 -67.41 95.66
C ILE A 415 49.77 -67.32 96.50
N SER A 416 50.77 -66.56 96.03
CA SER A 416 52.05 -66.42 96.71
C SER A 416 51.91 -65.67 98.05
N ILE A 417 51.07 -64.63 98.09
CA ILE A 417 50.73 -63.91 99.31
C ILE A 417 49.98 -64.82 100.29
N GLY A 418 49.05 -65.64 99.82
CA GLY A 418 48.36 -66.63 100.65
C GLY A 418 49.31 -67.63 101.30
N GLN A 419 50.34 -68.08 100.56
CA GLN A 419 51.41 -68.92 101.11
C GLN A 419 52.23 -68.16 102.16
N LEU A 420 52.60 -66.91 101.89
CA LEU A 420 53.34 -66.05 102.83
C LEU A 420 52.57 -65.81 104.14
N THR A 421 51.25 -65.53 104.05
CA THR A 421 50.38 -65.40 105.23
C THR A 421 50.43 -66.66 106.09
N ARG A 422 50.31 -67.84 105.48
CA ARG A 422 50.37 -69.11 106.20
C ARG A 422 51.74 -69.32 106.88
N SER A 423 52.84 -69.02 106.20
CA SER A 423 54.17 -69.10 106.82
C SER A 423 54.34 -68.13 107.99
N ILE A 424 53.79 -66.91 107.91
CA ILE A 424 53.80 -65.94 109.01
C ILE A 424 52.99 -66.46 110.21
N GLU A 425 51.84 -67.09 109.97
CA GLU A 425 51.03 -67.73 111.02
C GLU A 425 51.81 -68.87 111.71
N GLU A 426 52.44 -69.75 110.93
CA GLU A 426 53.27 -70.85 111.44
C GLU A 426 54.46 -70.34 112.28
N ILE A 427 55.17 -69.30 111.80
CA ILE A 427 56.27 -68.66 112.55
C ILE A 427 55.75 -68.00 113.83
N THR A 428 54.56 -67.40 113.81
CA THR A 428 53.93 -66.79 114.99
C THR A 428 53.66 -67.85 116.06
N VAL A 429 53.07 -68.98 115.67
CA VAL A 429 52.78 -70.11 116.58
C VAL A 429 54.09 -70.67 117.16
N ALA A 430 55.07 -70.97 116.31
CA ALA A 430 56.37 -71.49 116.75
C ALA A 430 57.11 -70.54 117.71
N SER A 431 57.02 -69.23 117.47
CA SER A 431 57.61 -68.20 118.34
C SER A 431 56.92 -68.14 119.70
N GLN A 432 55.59 -68.26 119.75
CA GLN A 432 54.83 -68.32 121.00
C GLN A 432 55.14 -69.58 121.81
N GLU A 433 55.29 -70.74 121.15
CA GLU A 433 55.73 -71.98 121.82
C GLU A 433 57.14 -71.83 122.39
N THR A 434 58.07 -71.25 121.61
CA THR A 434 59.43 -70.97 122.07
C THR A 434 59.43 -70.05 123.29
N PHE A 435 58.59 -69.00 123.30
CA PHE A 435 58.44 -68.12 124.46
C PHE A 435 57.97 -68.88 125.72
N LYS A 436 57.02 -69.81 125.60
CA LYS A 436 56.56 -70.65 126.70
C LYS A 436 57.69 -71.52 127.26
N ILE A 437 58.51 -72.12 126.40
CA ILE A 437 59.68 -72.94 126.80
C ILE A 437 60.69 -72.07 127.56
N ILE A 438 61.01 -70.88 127.05
CA ILE A 438 61.95 -69.97 127.73
C ILE A 438 61.43 -69.53 129.11
N ARG A 439 60.12 -69.26 129.24
CA ARG A 439 59.50 -68.98 130.54
C ARG A 439 59.60 -70.15 131.51
N GLN A 440 59.45 -71.38 131.01
CA GLN A 440 59.66 -72.57 131.82
C GLN A 440 61.12 -72.69 132.29
N ILE A 441 62.10 -72.41 131.42
CA ILE A 441 63.53 -72.40 131.79
C ILE A 441 63.84 -71.33 132.83
N GLU A 442 63.27 -70.12 132.71
CA GLU A 442 63.37 -69.07 133.72
C GLU A 442 62.81 -69.55 135.07
N GLY A 443 61.67 -70.25 135.06
CA GLY A 443 61.08 -70.88 136.24
C GLY A 443 61.96 -71.96 136.87
N ILE A 444 62.56 -72.84 136.05
CA ILE A 444 63.52 -73.85 136.52
C ILE A 444 64.74 -73.17 137.15
N ALA A 445 65.32 -72.16 136.49
CA ALA A 445 66.47 -71.42 137.01
C ALA A 445 66.16 -70.75 138.36
N PHE A 446 64.96 -70.18 138.52
CA PHE A 446 64.50 -69.62 139.79
C PHE A 446 64.38 -70.69 140.88
N GLN A 447 63.78 -71.84 140.57
CA GLN A 447 63.70 -72.98 141.49
C GLN A 447 65.08 -73.51 141.88
N THR A 448 66.01 -73.62 140.94
CA THR A 448 67.40 -74.03 141.20
C THR A 448 68.12 -73.03 142.10
N ASN A 449 67.93 -71.72 141.89
CA ASN A 449 68.49 -70.67 142.75
C ASN A 449 67.94 -70.77 144.19
N LEU A 450 66.65 -71.09 144.37
CA LEU A 450 66.06 -71.32 145.70
C LEU A 450 66.59 -72.61 146.36
N LEU A 451 66.73 -73.70 145.60
CA LEU A 451 67.31 -74.96 146.11
C LEU A 451 68.77 -74.77 146.52
N ALA A 452 69.55 -74.06 145.71
CA ALA A 452 70.94 -73.75 146.00
C ALA A 452 71.09 -72.83 147.22
N LEU A 453 70.21 -71.83 147.38
CA LEU A 453 70.15 -71.02 148.59
C LEU A 453 69.84 -71.87 149.83
N ASN A 454 68.86 -72.78 149.76
CA ASN A 454 68.54 -73.68 150.86
C ASN A 454 69.74 -74.59 151.21
N ALA A 455 70.42 -75.12 150.19
CA ALA A 455 71.62 -75.92 150.38
C ALA A 455 72.78 -75.13 151.00
N ALA A 456 72.99 -73.87 150.58
CA ALA A 456 74.00 -72.99 151.18
C ALA A 456 73.70 -72.69 152.65
N ILE A 457 72.43 -72.48 153.01
CA ILE A 457 71.98 -72.29 154.40
C ILE A 457 72.25 -73.55 155.24
N GLU A 458 71.91 -74.73 154.75
CA GLU A 458 72.12 -75.98 155.48
C GLU A 458 73.62 -76.34 155.59
N ALA A 459 74.41 -76.03 154.55
CA ALA A 459 75.86 -76.16 154.58
C ALA A 459 76.51 -75.22 155.62
N ALA A 460 76.04 -73.97 155.72
CA ALA A 460 76.48 -73.05 156.76
C ALA A 460 76.10 -73.54 158.17
N ARG A 461 74.93 -74.18 158.30
CA ARG A 461 74.45 -74.78 159.56
C ARG A 461 75.31 -75.95 160.03
N ALA A 462 75.91 -76.71 159.11
CA ALA A 462 76.80 -77.83 159.40
C ALA A 462 78.24 -77.41 159.80
N GLY A 463 78.56 -76.11 159.81
CA GLY A 463 79.88 -75.60 160.23
C GLY A 463 81.03 -76.07 159.33
N GLU A 464 82.17 -76.47 159.93
CA GLU A 464 83.36 -76.89 159.15
C GLU A 464 83.11 -78.12 158.26
N ALA A 465 82.23 -79.04 158.66
CA ALA A 465 81.88 -80.22 157.86
C ALA A 465 81.12 -79.87 156.56
N GLY A 466 80.47 -78.70 156.52
CA GLY A 466 79.68 -78.22 155.38
C GLY A 466 80.43 -77.31 154.41
N ALA A 467 81.68 -76.93 154.69
CA ALA A 467 82.39 -75.89 153.94
C ALA A 467 82.53 -76.19 152.43
N GLY A 468 82.81 -77.45 152.06
CA GLY A 468 82.88 -77.86 150.65
C GLY A 468 81.52 -77.83 149.94
N PHE A 469 80.43 -78.16 150.65
CA PHE A 469 79.07 -78.09 150.11
C PHE A 469 78.60 -76.64 149.93
N ALA A 470 79.01 -75.73 150.81
CA ALA A 470 78.68 -74.31 150.70
C ALA A 470 79.22 -73.69 149.40
N VAL A 471 80.48 -74.01 149.03
CA VAL A 471 81.10 -73.52 147.79
C VAL A 471 80.35 -74.03 146.55
N VAL A 472 79.99 -75.32 146.52
CA VAL A 472 79.20 -75.89 145.41
C VAL A 472 77.81 -75.26 145.35
N ALA A 473 77.15 -75.05 146.48
CA ALA A 473 75.84 -74.40 146.54
C ALA A 473 75.89 -72.96 146.01
N ASP A 474 76.90 -72.17 146.37
CA ASP A 474 77.08 -70.82 145.84
C ASP A 474 77.37 -70.79 144.33
N GLU A 475 78.17 -71.74 143.81
CA GLU A 475 78.43 -71.85 142.38
C GLU A 475 77.17 -72.26 141.60
N VAL A 476 76.39 -73.22 142.12
CA VAL A 476 75.09 -73.62 141.54
C VAL A 476 74.12 -72.45 141.56
N ARG A 477 74.12 -71.65 142.64
CA ARG A 477 73.30 -70.44 142.75
C ARG A 477 73.69 -69.39 141.72
N SER A 478 74.98 -69.12 141.56
CA SER A 478 75.52 -68.20 140.55
C SER A 478 75.14 -68.62 139.13
N LEU A 479 75.27 -69.92 138.83
CA LEU A 479 74.87 -70.49 137.54
C LEU A 479 73.36 -70.36 137.29
N ALA A 480 72.54 -70.59 138.32
CA ALA A 480 71.09 -70.45 138.24
C ALA A 480 70.67 -68.98 137.98
N ILE A 481 71.30 -68.00 138.64
CA ILE A 481 71.06 -66.57 138.37
C ILE A 481 71.45 -66.21 136.93
N ARG A 482 72.62 -66.67 136.46
CA ARG A 482 73.07 -66.44 135.09
C ARG A 482 72.14 -67.09 134.06
N ALA A 483 71.68 -68.32 134.31
CA ALA A 483 70.73 -69.02 133.45
C ALA A 483 69.37 -68.31 133.41
N GLY A 484 68.86 -67.84 134.55
CA GLY A 484 67.65 -67.04 134.63
C GLY A 484 67.75 -65.72 133.86
N GLN A 485 68.87 -65.00 134.00
CA GLN A 485 69.10 -63.78 133.23
C GLN A 485 69.21 -64.02 131.72
N ALA A 486 69.88 -65.11 131.31
CA ALA A 486 69.96 -65.49 129.90
C ALA A 486 68.59 -65.89 129.32
N ALA A 487 67.78 -66.63 130.09
CA ALA A 487 66.41 -66.98 129.73
C ALA A 487 65.55 -65.71 129.58
N LYS A 488 65.62 -64.78 130.53
CA LYS A 488 64.91 -63.49 130.46
C LYS A 488 65.30 -62.69 129.21
N ASN A 489 66.59 -62.51 128.94
CA ASN A 489 67.07 -61.81 127.75
C ASN A 489 66.58 -62.49 126.45
N THR A 490 66.57 -63.83 126.40
CA THR A 490 66.05 -64.59 125.26
C THR A 490 64.53 -64.38 125.10
N GLY A 491 63.79 -64.36 126.21
CA GLY A 491 62.36 -64.08 126.23
C GLY A 491 62.02 -62.69 125.67
N GLU A 492 62.79 -61.66 126.04
CA GLU A 492 62.64 -60.30 125.50
C GLU A 492 62.91 -60.23 123.99
N ILE A 493 63.90 -60.99 123.48
CA ILE A 493 64.16 -61.08 122.03
C ILE A 493 62.99 -61.75 121.32
N ILE A 494 62.44 -62.85 121.86
CA ILE A 494 61.29 -63.55 121.27
C ILE A 494 60.06 -62.64 121.25
N GLU A 495 59.78 -61.90 122.32
CA GLU A 495 58.66 -60.96 122.38
C GLU A 495 58.79 -59.85 121.32
N LYS A 496 59.99 -59.28 121.15
CA LYS A 496 60.27 -58.34 120.06
C LYS A 496 60.07 -58.97 118.68
N THR A 497 60.50 -60.22 118.49
CA THR A 497 60.31 -60.96 117.23
C THR A 497 58.82 -61.18 116.93
N VAL A 498 58.01 -61.60 117.91
CA VAL A 498 56.55 -61.75 117.76
C VAL A 498 55.89 -60.42 117.37
N SER A 499 56.29 -59.31 118.00
CA SER A 499 55.79 -57.97 117.64
C SER A 499 56.14 -57.58 116.19
N LYS A 500 57.36 -57.89 115.73
CA LYS A 500 57.78 -57.67 114.33
C LYS A 500 57.01 -58.56 113.35
N ILE A 501 56.76 -59.82 113.69
CA ILE A 501 55.96 -60.73 112.87
C ILE A 501 54.52 -60.22 112.73
N ARG A 502 53.90 -59.77 113.82
CA ARG A 502 52.55 -59.17 113.79
C ARG A 502 52.48 -57.96 112.86
N SER A 503 53.46 -57.06 112.96
CA SER A 503 53.57 -55.91 112.05
C SER A 503 53.71 -56.36 110.59
N GLY A 504 54.51 -57.41 110.33
CA GLY A 504 54.64 -58.02 109.00
C GLY A 504 53.32 -58.61 108.49
N SER A 505 52.56 -59.28 109.35
CA SER A 505 51.24 -59.84 109.02
C SER A 505 50.24 -58.76 108.59
N GLU A 506 50.25 -57.60 109.27
CA GLU A 506 49.39 -56.46 108.90
C GLU A 506 49.76 -55.93 107.50
N ILE A 507 51.06 -55.77 107.20
CA ILE A 507 51.54 -55.36 105.88
C ILE A 507 51.12 -56.36 104.79
N VAL A 508 51.26 -57.66 105.05
CA VAL A 508 50.85 -58.71 104.10
C VAL A 508 49.33 -58.67 103.85
N THR A 509 48.53 -58.40 104.88
CA THR A 509 47.06 -58.28 104.75
C THR A 509 46.68 -57.09 103.87
N VAL A 510 47.28 -55.93 104.10
CA VAL A 510 47.08 -54.73 103.26
C VAL A 510 47.53 -54.99 101.82
N THR A 511 48.69 -55.63 101.66
CA THR A 511 49.23 -55.98 100.34
C THR A 511 48.26 -56.89 99.58
N ARG A 512 47.68 -57.88 100.26
CA ARG A 512 46.66 -58.76 99.67
C ARG A 512 45.45 -57.98 99.16
N GLN A 513 44.92 -57.06 99.98
CA GLN A 513 43.79 -56.23 99.59
C GLN A 513 44.12 -55.38 98.37
N THR A 514 45.31 -54.75 98.34
CA THR A 514 45.74 -53.96 97.17
C THR A 514 45.80 -54.80 95.90
N PHE A 515 46.31 -56.03 95.94
CA PHE A 515 46.30 -56.90 94.76
C PHE A 515 44.89 -57.31 94.33
N SER A 516 43.95 -57.49 95.27
CA SER A 516 42.54 -57.73 94.95
C SER A 516 41.91 -56.54 94.22
N ASP A 517 42.17 -55.31 94.68
CA ASP A 517 41.65 -54.10 94.05
C ASP A 517 42.25 -53.91 92.63
N VAL A 518 43.54 -54.22 92.46
CA VAL A 518 44.19 -54.20 91.14
C VAL A 518 43.61 -55.27 90.21
N ALA A 519 43.26 -56.46 90.72
CA ALA A 519 42.58 -57.49 89.94
C ALA A 519 41.23 -57.01 89.41
N GLN A 520 40.44 -56.36 90.27
CA GLN A 520 39.13 -55.80 89.88
C GLN A 520 39.28 -54.71 88.81
N ASN A 521 40.23 -53.79 88.98
CA ASN A 521 40.50 -52.74 87.99
C ASN A 521 40.94 -53.31 86.63
N ALA A 522 41.73 -54.40 86.63
CA ALA A 522 42.13 -55.07 85.39
C ALA A 522 40.93 -55.66 84.62
N VAL A 523 39.93 -56.21 85.33
CA VAL A 523 38.67 -56.69 84.73
C VAL A 523 37.87 -55.54 84.14
N GLU A 524 37.76 -54.41 84.86
CA GLU A 524 37.07 -53.23 84.34
C GLU A 524 37.73 -52.66 83.09
N ILE A 525 39.07 -52.61 83.04
CA ILE A 525 39.83 -52.21 81.84
C ILE A 525 39.48 -53.13 80.67
N GLY A 526 39.46 -54.45 80.86
CA GLY A 526 39.06 -55.40 79.81
C GLY A 526 37.64 -55.15 79.27
N ASN A 527 36.69 -54.83 80.15
CA ASN A 527 35.33 -54.48 79.73
C ASN A 527 35.29 -53.19 78.89
N TRP A 528 36.06 -52.15 79.25
CA TRP A 528 36.14 -50.92 78.45
C TRP A 528 36.81 -51.16 77.10
N VAL A 529 37.86 -51.96 77.07
CA VAL A 529 38.56 -52.32 75.85
C VAL A 529 37.65 -53.10 74.89
N THR A 530 36.84 -54.01 75.41
CA THR A 530 35.83 -54.73 74.61
C THR A 530 34.86 -53.76 73.95
N LYS A 531 34.33 -52.80 74.72
CA LYS A 531 33.43 -51.75 74.19
C LYS A 531 34.11 -50.87 73.13
N ILE A 532 35.41 -50.56 73.29
CA ILE A 532 36.17 -49.79 72.27
C ILE A 532 36.28 -50.60 70.97
N SER A 533 36.56 -51.90 71.07
CA SER A 533 36.64 -52.78 69.89
C SER A 533 35.28 -52.87 69.17
N GLU A 534 34.18 -53.04 69.90
CA GLU A 534 32.82 -53.07 69.35
C GLU A 534 32.45 -51.74 68.68
N ALA A 535 32.68 -50.62 69.36
CA ALA A 535 32.40 -49.29 68.82
C ALA A 535 33.24 -48.96 67.58
N SER A 536 34.50 -49.42 67.54
CA SER A 536 35.37 -49.27 66.36
C SER A 536 34.87 -50.12 65.18
N GLY A 537 34.38 -51.34 65.45
CA GLY A 537 33.71 -52.16 64.44
C GLY A 537 32.47 -51.48 63.84
N GLU A 538 31.59 -50.92 64.68
CA GLU A 538 30.43 -50.15 64.20
C GLU A 538 30.82 -48.90 63.41
N GLN A 539 31.88 -48.20 63.81
CA GLN A 539 32.40 -47.05 63.07
C GLN A 539 32.85 -47.46 61.67
N PHE A 540 33.58 -48.57 61.55
CA PHE A 540 34.03 -49.09 60.27
C PHE A 540 32.85 -49.36 59.31
N GLU A 541 31.80 -50.06 59.77
CA GLU A 541 30.60 -50.32 58.97
C GLU A 541 29.89 -49.02 58.53
N ARG A 542 29.76 -48.04 59.44
CA ARG A 542 29.16 -46.74 59.11
C ARG A 542 29.99 -45.95 58.10
N ILE A 543 31.32 -46.00 58.20
CA ILE A 543 32.22 -45.35 57.23
C ILE A 543 32.06 -45.99 55.85
N GLU A 544 31.93 -47.31 55.75
CA GLU A 544 31.67 -48.00 54.47
C GLU A 544 30.35 -47.50 53.83
N GLN A 545 29.30 -47.30 54.64
CA GLN A 545 28.03 -46.77 54.16
C GLN A 545 28.14 -45.31 53.68
N ILE A 546 28.90 -44.47 54.39
CA ILE A 546 29.17 -43.09 53.98
C ILE A 546 29.98 -43.08 52.67
N SER A 547 30.98 -43.93 52.53
CA SER A 547 31.78 -44.08 51.32
C SER A 547 30.92 -44.45 50.09
N LYS A 548 29.98 -45.40 50.24
CA LYS A 548 29.00 -45.73 49.19
C LYS A 548 28.14 -44.52 48.80
N SER A 549 27.72 -43.72 49.78
CA SER A 549 26.91 -42.52 49.55
C SER A 549 27.70 -41.42 48.82
N LEU A 550 28.99 -41.26 49.13
CA LEU A 550 29.90 -40.36 48.40
C LEU A 550 30.11 -40.80 46.95
N GLY A 551 30.13 -42.10 46.67
CA GLY A 551 30.15 -42.62 45.30
C GLY A 551 28.95 -42.15 44.48
N GLU A 552 27.75 -42.15 45.07
CA GLU A 552 26.54 -41.65 44.41
C GLU A 552 26.54 -40.12 44.25
N ILE A 553 27.06 -39.38 45.25
CA ILE A 553 27.27 -37.94 45.13
C ILE A 553 28.20 -37.64 43.95
N ASN A 554 29.34 -38.32 43.84
CA ASN A 554 30.27 -38.14 42.73
C ASN A 554 29.60 -38.42 41.36
N ARG A 555 28.78 -39.47 41.27
CA ARG A 555 28.02 -39.79 40.06
C ARG A 555 27.07 -38.66 39.66
N ILE A 556 26.32 -38.11 40.63
CA ILE A 556 25.39 -36.98 40.40
C ILE A 556 26.18 -35.72 40.04
N THR A 557 27.32 -35.46 40.68
CA THR A 557 28.17 -34.32 40.39
C THR A 557 28.69 -34.36 38.95
N GLN A 558 29.16 -35.51 38.47
CA GLN A 558 29.57 -35.69 37.07
C GLN A 558 28.38 -35.50 36.11
N GLN A 559 27.21 -36.01 36.47
CA GLN A 559 26.00 -35.85 35.68
C GLN A 559 25.59 -34.37 35.59
N ASN A 560 25.63 -33.62 36.69
CA ASN A 560 25.36 -32.18 36.70
C ASN A 560 26.34 -31.39 35.82
N ALA A 561 27.62 -31.76 35.83
CA ALA A 561 28.63 -31.15 34.95
C ALA A 561 28.30 -31.43 33.47
N ALA A 562 27.94 -32.66 33.13
CA ALA A 562 27.54 -33.03 31.76
C ALA A 562 26.25 -32.31 31.31
N ASP A 563 25.21 -32.32 32.14
CA ASP A 563 23.92 -31.68 31.88
C ASP A 563 24.06 -30.15 31.74
N SER A 564 24.97 -29.57 32.53
CA SER A 564 25.37 -28.17 32.40
C SER A 564 26.01 -27.88 31.03
N GLN A 565 26.99 -28.69 30.62
CA GLN A 565 27.66 -28.54 29.32
C GLN A 565 26.67 -28.67 28.15
N HIS A 566 25.72 -29.61 28.25
CA HIS A 566 24.62 -29.75 27.30
C HIS A 566 23.72 -28.52 27.28
N SER A 567 23.36 -27.96 28.45
CA SER A 567 22.53 -26.75 28.56
C SER A 567 23.22 -25.52 27.98
N ALA A 568 24.52 -25.35 28.21
CA ALA A 568 25.31 -24.29 27.61
C ALA A 568 25.34 -24.41 26.07
N SER A 569 25.57 -25.62 25.55
CA SER A 569 25.57 -25.89 24.11
C SER A 569 24.19 -25.64 23.46
N ALA A 570 23.12 -26.09 24.10
CA ALA A 570 21.75 -25.83 23.65
C ALA A 570 21.43 -24.32 23.64
N SER A 571 21.94 -23.58 24.63
CA SER A 571 21.78 -22.13 24.71
C SER A 571 22.52 -21.39 23.59
N GLU A 572 23.70 -21.85 23.19
CA GLU A 572 24.40 -21.30 22.01
C GLU A 572 23.59 -21.51 20.71
N GLU A 573 22.95 -22.68 20.58
CA GLU A 573 22.07 -22.97 19.44
C GLU A 573 20.83 -22.07 19.47
N MET A 574 20.18 -21.91 20.62
CA MET A 574 19.04 -20.98 20.81
C MET A 574 19.44 -19.54 20.47
N ASN A 575 20.63 -19.09 20.87
CA ASN A 575 21.15 -17.77 20.52
C ASN A 575 21.33 -17.62 19.00
N THR A 576 21.82 -18.67 18.33
CA THR A 576 21.96 -18.72 16.87
C THR A 576 20.59 -18.64 16.17
N GLN A 577 19.60 -19.40 16.64
CA GLN A 577 18.24 -19.38 16.11
C GLN A 577 17.57 -18.00 16.33
N ALA A 578 17.77 -17.38 17.49
CA ALA A 578 17.25 -16.05 17.77
C ALA A 578 17.88 -14.97 16.88
N LYS A 579 19.20 -15.06 16.60
CA LYS A 579 19.87 -14.23 15.59
C LYS A 579 19.30 -14.43 14.19
N GLN A 580 18.95 -15.66 13.82
CA GLN A 580 18.31 -15.95 12.54
C GLN A 580 16.89 -15.38 12.48
N MET A 581 16.11 -15.49 13.57
CA MET A 581 14.79 -14.86 13.67
C MET A 581 14.87 -13.34 13.52
N LYS A 582 15.88 -12.69 14.12
CA LYS A 582 16.15 -11.26 13.90
C LYS A 582 16.32 -10.93 12.41
N VAL A 583 17.06 -11.73 11.65
CA VAL A 583 17.25 -11.51 10.21
C VAL A 583 15.92 -11.57 9.46
N PHE A 584 15.08 -12.57 9.74
CA PHE A 584 13.76 -12.68 9.11
C PHE A 584 12.84 -11.52 9.49
N VAL A 585 12.85 -11.08 10.74
CA VAL A 585 12.06 -9.94 11.22
C VAL A 585 12.53 -8.64 10.56
N ASP A 586 13.85 -8.42 10.44
CA ASP A 586 14.44 -7.26 9.77
C ASP A 586 14.03 -7.23 8.28
N GLU A 587 13.98 -8.38 7.61
CA GLU A 587 13.56 -8.50 6.21
C GLU A 587 12.06 -8.22 6.04
N LEU A 588 11.21 -8.81 6.88
CA LEU A 588 9.77 -8.54 6.95
C LEU A 588 9.50 -7.04 7.20
N ALA A 589 10.21 -6.44 8.15
CA ALA A 589 10.09 -5.01 8.47
C ALA A 589 10.45 -4.13 7.26
N LYS A 590 11.48 -4.49 6.48
CA LYS A 590 11.85 -3.78 5.25
C LYS A 590 10.76 -3.85 4.18
N ILE A 591 10.11 -5.00 4.00
CA ILE A 591 9.04 -5.20 3.01
C ILE A 591 7.83 -4.32 3.31
N ILE A 592 7.52 -4.10 4.59
CA ILE A 592 6.30 -3.43 5.04
C ILE A 592 6.51 -1.94 5.30
N GLY A 593 7.73 -1.57 5.73
CA GLY A 593 8.05 -0.26 6.27
C GLY A 593 8.53 0.77 5.26
N GLY A 594 8.75 0.41 3.98
CA GLY A 594 9.10 1.34 2.90
C GLY A 594 10.00 2.50 3.32
N LYS A 595 11.29 2.23 3.58
CA LYS A 595 12.35 3.16 4.05
C LYS A 595 12.17 3.72 5.49
N ASN A 596 12.78 3.03 6.45
CA ASN A 596 13.59 3.54 7.60
C ASN A 596 13.57 2.57 8.79
N TYR A 597 14.06 1.35 8.59
CA TYR A 597 14.62 0.53 9.67
C TYR A 597 16.12 0.42 9.39
N GLY A 598 16.94 1.01 10.26
CA GLY A 598 18.36 1.36 10.08
C GLY A 598 19.18 0.35 9.26
N SER A 599 19.61 0.79 8.08
CA SER A 599 20.36 0.00 7.10
C SER A 599 21.88 0.08 7.25
N ASN A 600 22.42 0.14 8.48
CA ASN A 600 23.87 0.10 8.68
C ASN A 600 24.41 -1.26 9.14
N ASP A 601 23.60 -2.13 9.79
CA ASP A 601 24.13 -3.40 10.33
C ASP A 601 23.88 -4.65 9.45
N THR A 602 22.94 -4.60 8.51
CA THR A 602 22.56 -5.81 7.75
C THR A 602 23.56 -6.24 6.68
N LYS A 603 24.43 -5.35 6.18
CA LYS A 603 25.48 -5.72 5.20
C LYS A 603 26.74 -6.31 5.85
N SER A 604 26.96 -6.09 7.14
CA SER A 604 28.11 -6.61 7.89
C SER A 604 27.88 -8.06 8.37
N LEU A 605 26.64 -8.41 8.71
CA LEU A 605 26.33 -9.70 9.34
C LEU A 605 26.25 -10.89 8.37
N SER A 606 25.73 -10.72 7.13
CA SER A 606 25.67 -11.86 6.18
C SER A 606 27.05 -12.33 5.72
N LYS A 607 28.01 -11.40 5.61
CA LYS A 607 29.41 -11.70 5.25
C LYS A 607 30.17 -12.38 6.41
N LYS A 608 29.80 -12.08 7.66
CA LYS A 608 30.39 -12.68 8.88
C LYS A 608 29.78 -14.05 9.23
N TYR A 609 28.53 -14.30 8.84
CA TYR A 609 27.87 -15.60 9.05
C TYR A 609 28.45 -16.70 8.15
N ASN A 610 28.73 -16.38 6.88
CA ASN A 610 29.36 -17.33 5.95
C ASN A 610 30.83 -17.66 6.28
N SER A 611 31.56 -16.76 6.95
CA SER A 611 32.93 -17.04 7.38
C SER A 611 32.99 -17.82 8.69
N ARG A 612 32.09 -17.57 9.66
CA ARG A 612 32.07 -18.29 10.95
C ARG A 612 31.59 -19.74 10.81
N CYS A 613 30.59 -19.99 9.95
CA CYS A 613 30.10 -21.35 9.67
C CYS A 613 31.19 -22.25 9.02
N ARG A 614 32.15 -21.68 8.28
CA ARG A 614 33.33 -22.40 7.77
C ARG A 614 34.38 -22.69 8.85
N VAL A 615 34.54 -21.82 9.84
CA VAL A 615 35.54 -21.98 10.91
C VAL A 615 35.07 -22.97 11.98
N ASP A 616 33.77 -22.97 12.32
CA ASP A 616 33.22 -23.91 13.33
C ASP A 616 33.07 -25.34 12.79
N LYS A 617 32.96 -25.53 11.47
CA LYS A 617 33.02 -26.87 10.85
C LYS A 617 34.45 -27.44 10.90
N ALA A 618 35.48 -26.60 10.80
CA ALA A 618 36.87 -27.02 10.92
C ALA A 618 37.27 -27.34 12.37
N LYS A 619 36.77 -26.58 13.35
CA LYS A 619 37.01 -26.87 14.78
C LYS A 619 36.29 -28.14 15.27
N ARG A 620 35.09 -28.43 14.77
CA ARG A 620 34.36 -29.67 15.11
C ARG A 620 35.02 -30.94 14.58
N VAL A 621 35.72 -30.87 13.44
CA VAL A 621 36.51 -32.00 12.94
C VAL A 621 37.79 -32.18 13.77
N HIS A 622 38.39 -31.09 14.24
CA HIS A 622 39.63 -31.15 15.00
C HIS A 622 39.46 -31.64 16.44
N LEU A 623 38.32 -31.39 17.10
CA LEU A 623 38.04 -31.90 18.46
C LEU A 623 37.72 -33.41 18.47
N TYR A 624 37.04 -33.92 17.44
CA TYR A 624 36.72 -35.35 17.32
C TYR A 624 37.96 -36.23 17.04
N GLU A 625 39.03 -35.66 16.48
CA GLU A 625 40.30 -36.38 16.25
C GLU A 625 41.24 -36.35 17.47
N THR A 626 41.03 -35.44 18.43
CA THR A 626 41.87 -35.34 19.64
C THR A 626 41.34 -36.11 20.85
N GLU A 627 40.06 -36.49 20.89
CA GLU A 627 39.49 -37.37 21.95
C GLU A 627 39.56 -38.86 21.61
N ASN A 628 40.02 -39.23 20.41
CA ASN A 628 40.19 -40.63 19.96
C ASN A 628 41.67 -41.05 19.84
N ARG A 629 42.56 -40.34 20.54
CA ARG A 629 43.97 -40.69 20.80
C ARG A 629 44.23 -40.52 22.29
#